data_AF-A0A1I9G9X6-F1
#
_entry.id   AF-A0A1I9G9X6-F1
#
_cell.length_a   1.000
_cell.length_b   1.000
_cell.length_c   1.000
_cell.angle_alpha   90.00
_cell.angle_beta   90.00
_cell.angle_gamma   90.00
#
_symmetry.space_group_name_H-M   'P 1'
#
loop_
_entity.id
_entity.type
_entity.pdbx_description
1 polymer ?
#
loop_
_entity_poly.entity_id
_entity_poly.type
_entity_poly.pdbx_seq_one_letter_code
_entity_poly.pdbx_strand_id
1 'polypeptide(L)'
;CETEYVDIYSELEEPDDDLLSAAFGGRYCGSVSPYVRISLNRVIVLVFHSRAASNQRNRLKFSGRYAFISDAPYLVGQKIPPGKCDFVIDSKLK
;
A
#
# COMPACT_ATOMS: atom_id res chain seq x y z
N CYS A 1 -6.26 -18.76 4.45
CA CYS A 1 -4.98 -18.04 4.55
C CYS A 1 -4.58 -17.91 6.02
N GLU A 2 -4.13 -19.00 6.64
CA GLU A 2 -3.87 -19.06 8.09
C GLU A 2 -2.40 -19.41 8.39
N THR A 3 -1.83 -20.32 7.61
CA THR A 3 -0.46 -20.81 7.81
C THR A 3 0.59 -19.92 7.15
N GLU A 4 0.38 -19.53 5.89
CA GLU A 4 1.29 -18.67 5.12
C GLU A 4 0.46 -17.64 4.35
N TYR A 5 0.81 -16.37 4.47
CA TYR A 5 0.14 -15.28 3.75
C TYR A 5 0.99 -14.00 3.75
N VAL A 6 0.59 -13.05 2.90
CA VAL A 6 1.05 -11.66 2.93
C VAL A 6 -0.15 -10.74 3.09
N ASP A 7 -0.05 -9.80 4.04
CA ASP A 7 -0.98 -8.68 4.17
C ASP A 7 -0.37 -7.45 3.49
N ILE A 8 -1.20 -6.72 2.74
CA ILE A 8 -0.78 -5.54 2.00
C ILE A 8 -1.58 -4.33 2.47
N TYR A 9 -0.88 -3.29 2.93
CA TYR A 9 -1.45 -2.01 3.33
C TYR A 9 -0.98 -0.94 2.35
N SER A 10 -1.88 -0.44 1.50
CA SER A 10 -1.60 0.62 0.50
C SER A 10 -2.17 1.99 0.85
N GLU A 11 -3.06 2.05 1.83
CA GLU A 11 -3.83 3.27 2.16
C GLU A 11 -3.30 4.01 3.40
N LEU A 12 -2.16 3.58 3.95
CA LEU A 12 -1.53 4.25 5.10
C LEU A 12 -1.16 5.68 4.72
N GLU A 13 -1.32 6.65 5.62
CA GLU A 13 -0.87 8.04 5.43
C GLU A 13 0.62 8.15 5.79
N GLU A 14 1.06 7.46 6.84
CA GLU A 14 2.44 7.44 7.34
C GLU A 14 2.98 6.00 7.55
N PRO A 15 4.31 5.78 7.51
CA PRO A 15 4.92 4.44 7.69
C PRO A 15 4.68 3.77 9.04
N ASP A 16 4.42 4.57 10.08
CA ASP A 16 4.22 4.16 11.46
C ASP A 16 2.76 4.19 11.91
N ASP A 17 1.82 4.42 10.98
CA ASP A 17 0.39 4.29 11.21
C ASP A 17 0.04 2.92 11.81
N ASP A 18 -0.91 2.92 12.75
CA ASP A 18 -1.37 1.69 13.40
C ASP A 18 -2.10 0.78 12.39
N LEU A 19 -1.43 -0.30 12.00
CA LEU A 19 -1.94 -1.29 11.06
C LEU A 19 -3.26 -1.95 11.51
N LEU A 20 -3.56 -1.97 12.81
CA LEU A 20 -4.82 -2.52 13.32
C LEU A 20 -6.02 -1.61 13.02
N SER A 21 -5.77 -0.30 12.89
CA SER A 21 -6.78 0.71 12.60
C SER A 21 -6.81 1.14 11.13
N ALA A 22 -5.73 0.86 10.40
CA ALA A 22 -5.58 1.22 8.99
C ALA A 22 -6.57 0.48 8.07
N ALA A 23 -6.91 1.13 6.95
CA ALA A 23 -7.69 0.49 5.91
C ALA A 23 -6.93 -0.71 5.32
N PHE A 24 -7.55 -1.89 5.43
CA PHE A 24 -6.93 -3.16 5.07
C PHE A 24 -6.98 -3.43 3.56
N GLY A 25 -5.83 -3.40 2.89
CA GLY A 25 -5.73 -3.64 1.43
C GLY A 25 -5.90 -5.11 1.02
N GLY A 26 -5.82 -6.04 1.97
CA GLY A 26 -6.17 -7.46 1.81
C GLY A 26 -5.08 -8.44 2.21
N ARG A 27 -5.51 -9.70 2.46
CA ARG A 27 -4.67 -10.86 2.75
C ARG A 27 -4.59 -11.79 1.54
N TYR A 28 -3.37 -12.19 1.19
CA TYR A 28 -3.12 -13.07 0.03
C TYR A 28 -2.34 -14.31 0.44
N CYS A 29 -2.74 -15.47 -0.08
CA CYS A 29 -2.06 -16.73 0.14
C CYS A 29 -2.22 -17.68 -1.06
N GLY A 30 -1.41 -18.74 -1.09
CA GLY A 30 -1.45 -19.75 -2.14
C GLY A 30 -1.00 -19.20 -3.49
N SER A 31 -1.71 -19.56 -4.56
CA SER A 31 -1.41 -19.15 -5.94
C SER A 31 -2.11 -17.88 -6.39
N VAL A 32 -2.95 -17.27 -5.52
CA VAL A 32 -3.70 -16.07 -5.86
C VAL A 32 -2.78 -14.85 -5.67
N SER A 33 -2.37 -14.23 -6.77
CA SER A 33 -1.61 -12.99 -6.73
C SER A 33 -2.54 -11.79 -6.47
N PRO A 34 -2.08 -10.78 -5.70
CA PRO A 34 -2.76 -9.49 -5.64
C PRO A 34 -2.90 -8.86 -7.03
N TYR A 35 -3.98 -8.09 -7.23
CA TYR A 35 -3.99 -7.09 -8.30
C TYR A 35 -2.94 -6.02 -8.02
N VAL A 36 -2.62 -5.20 -9.03
CA VAL A 36 -1.73 -4.04 -8.86
C VAL A 36 -2.28 -3.16 -7.72
N ARG A 37 -1.42 -2.89 -6.75
CA ARG A 37 -1.70 -1.99 -5.61
C ARG A 37 -0.93 -0.70 -5.80
N ILE A 38 -1.62 0.42 -5.60
CA ILE A 38 -1.06 1.78 -5.73
C ILE A 38 -1.34 2.47 -4.40
N SER A 39 -0.28 3.00 -3.77
CA SER A 39 -0.44 3.91 -2.63
C SER A 39 -0.44 5.35 -3.12
N LEU A 40 -1.36 6.15 -2.61
CA LEU A 40 -1.41 7.59 -2.86
C LEU A 40 -0.55 8.40 -1.88
N ASN A 41 -0.08 7.76 -0.81
CA ASN A 41 0.63 8.40 0.31
C ASN A 41 2.12 8.02 0.35
N ARG A 42 2.66 7.43 -0.74
CA ARG A 42 4.08 7.03 -0.88
C ARG A 42 4.55 5.99 0.14
N VAL A 43 3.61 5.27 0.76
CA VAL A 43 3.89 4.19 1.72
C VAL A 43 3.10 2.93 1.36
N ILE A 44 3.80 1.80 1.29
CA ILE A 44 3.18 0.47 1.24
C ILE A 44 3.87 -0.38 2.29
N VAL A 45 3.09 -1.01 3.16
CA VAL A 45 3.60 -1.99 4.14
C VAL A 45 3.18 -3.39 3.71
N LEU A 46 4.16 -4.30 3.67
CA LEU A 46 3.97 -5.71 3.36
C LEU A 46 4.31 -6.53 4.61
N VAL A 47 3.32 -7.23 5.16
CA VAL A 47 3.52 -8.11 6.32
C VAL A 47 3.49 -9.55 5.86
N PHE A 48 4.64 -10.21 5.85
CA PHE A 48 4.75 -11.63 5.53
C PHE A 48 4.63 -12.47 6.80
N HIS A 49 3.66 -13.39 6.81
CA HIS A 49 3.47 -14.34 7.89
C HIS A 49 3.66 -15.76 7.36
N SER A 50 4.52 -16.54 8.01
CA SER A 50 4.67 -17.97 7.76
C SER A 50 4.84 -18.75 9.06
N ARG A 51 4.03 -19.79 9.20
CA ARG A 51 4.11 -20.79 10.28
C ARG A 51 4.71 -22.12 9.78
N ALA A 52 5.28 -22.13 8.57
CA ALA A 52 5.93 -23.32 8.02
C ALA A 52 7.26 -23.57 8.73
N ALA A 53 7.59 -24.84 9.02
CA ALA A 53 8.88 -25.19 9.60
C ALA A 53 10.02 -24.75 8.67
N SER A 54 11.03 -24.06 9.22
CA SER A 54 12.19 -23.48 8.52
C SER A 54 12.97 -24.46 7.62
N ASN A 55 12.73 -25.75 7.80
CA ASN A 55 13.46 -26.85 7.19
C ASN A 55 12.90 -27.21 5.80
N GLN A 56 11.73 -26.67 5.43
CA GLN A 56 11.21 -26.76 4.09
C GLN A 56 11.98 -25.78 3.19
N ARG A 57 12.98 -26.29 2.46
CA ARG A 57 13.73 -25.59 1.41
C ARG A 57 12.87 -25.22 0.19
N ASN A 58 11.66 -24.73 0.40
CA ASN A 58 10.74 -24.39 -0.67
C ASN A 58 10.91 -22.91 -1.08
N ARG A 59 11.36 -22.77 -2.32
CA ARG A 59 11.27 -21.66 -3.29
C ARG A 59 10.49 -20.41 -2.86
N LEU A 60 11.03 -19.27 -3.31
CA LEU A 60 10.43 -17.93 -3.35
C LEU A 60 8.89 -17.98 -3.23
N LYS A 61 8.38 -17.59 -2.05
CA LYS A 61 6.95 -17.68 -1.70
C LYS A 61 6.14 -16.50 -2.23
N PHE A 62 6.81 -15.38 -2.47
CA PHE A 62 6.22 -14.16 -3.00
C PHE A 62 7.28 -13.41 -3.81
N SER A 63 6.89 -12.90 -4.98
CA SER A 63 7.73 -12.06 -5.84
C SER A 63 6.88 -10.96 -6.43
N GLY A 64 7.45 -9.78 -6.57
CA GLY A 64 6.78 -8.63 -7.13
C GLY A 64 7.76 -7.60 -7.65
N ARG A 65 7.24 -6.59 -8.32
CA ARG A 65 7.98 -5.40 -8.74
C ARG A 65 7.21 -4.18 -8.26
N TYR A 66 7.94 -3.14 -7.90
CA TYR A 66 7.38 -1.84 -7.59
C TYR A 66 8.04 -0.78 -8.48
N ALA A 67 7.33 0.31 -8.68
CA ALA A 67 7.85 1.50 -9.35
C ALA A 67 7.23 2.72 -8.69
N PHE A 68 7.98 3.83 -8.67
CA PHE A 68 7.44 5.11 -8.25
C PHE A 68 6.72 5.76 -9.43
N ILE A 69 5.50 6.23 -9.19
CA ILE A 69 4.69 6.97 -10.17
C ILE A 69 4.69 8.42 -9.73
N SER A 70 4.95 9.34 -10.67
CA SER A 70 4.89 10.78 -10.38
C SER A 70 3.46 11.18 -10.02
N ASP A 71 3.30 11.89 -8.90
CA ASP A 71 2.04 12.46 -8.44
C ASP A 71 1.71 13.78 -9.15
N ALA A 72 2.64 14.34 -9.93
CA ALA A 72 2.48 15.62 -10.63
C ALA A 72 1.15 15.78 -11.41
N PRO A 73 0.63 14.76 -12.13
CA PRO A 73 -0.66 14.86 -12.82
C PRO A 73 -1.88 14.95 -11.90
N TYR A 74 -1.72 14.62 -10.61
CA TYR A 74 -2.79 14.51 -9.61
C TYR A 74 -2.72 15.62 -8.56
N LEU A 75 -1.79 16.57 -8.69
CA LEU A 75 -1.69 17.73 -7.82
C LEU A 75 -2.86 18.70 -8.11
N VAL A 76 -3.93 18.58 -7.32
CA VAL A 76 -5.12 19.44 -7.41
C VAL A 76 -4.88 20.87 -6.91
N GLY A 77 -3.82 21.10 -6.13
CA GLY A 77 -3.48 22.41 -5.57
C GLY A 77 -2.99 22.32 -4.12
N GLN A 78 -2.87 23.47 -3.45
CA GLN A 78 -2.44 23.51 -2.05
C GLN A 78 -3.60 23.12 -1.13
N LYS A 79 -3.40 22.12 -0.27
CA LYS A 79 -4.39 21.68 0.71
C LYS A 79 -4.69 22.78 1.73
N ILE A 80 -5.96 22.98 2.07
CA ILE A 80 -6.42 23.95 3.08
C ILE A 80 -6.71 23.19 4.39
N PRO A 81 -5.92 23.40 5.46
CA PRO A 81 -6.25 22.84 6.77
C PRO A 81 -7.57 23.42 7.33
N PRO A 82 -8.38 22.63 8.08
CA PRO A 82 -8.15 21.25 8.50
C PRO A 82 -8.73 20.19 7.56
N GLY A 83 -9.40 20.60 6.47
CA GLY A 83 -10.14 19.69 5.60
C GLY A 83 -9.25 18.68 4.88
N LYS A 84 -9.63 17.40 4.91
CA LYS A 84 -8.88 16.34 4.21
C LYS A 84 -8.93 16.48 2.69
N CYS A 85 -10.01 17.05 2.15
CA CYS A 85 -10.27 17.15 0.71
C CYS A 85 -10.42 18.60 0.21
N ASP A 86 -9.99 19.59 0.99
CA ASP A 86 -10.10 21.01 0.63
C ASP A 86 -8.79 21.48 -0.02
N PHE A 87 -8.88 22.01 -1.23
CA PHE A 87 -7.71 22.44 -2.02
C PHE A 87 -7.94 23.82 -2.65
N VAL A 88 -6.91 24.67 -2.62
CA VAL A 88 -6.86 25.91 -3.39
C VAL A 88 -6.50 25.57 -4.84
N ILE A 89 -7.43 25.83 -5.75
CA ILE A 89 -7.22 25.69 -7.20
C ILE A 89 -7.00 27.09 -7.78
N ASP A 90 -5.78 27.39 -8.23
CA ASP A 90 -5.50 28.67 -8.93
C ASP A 90 -5.88 28.53 -10.41
N SER A 91 -6.87 29.31 -10.84
CA SER A 91 -7.37 29.30 -12.23
C SER A 91 -6.50 30.09 -13.20
N LYS A 92 -5.42 30.74 -12.73
CA LYS A 92 -4.64 31.70 -13.53
C LYS A 92 -3.56 31.10 -14.44
N LEU A 93 -3.38 29.78 -14.46
CA LEU A 93 -2.47 29.13 -15.42
C LEU A 93 -3.27 28.58 -16.61
N LYS A 94 -3.31 29.37 -17.68
CA LYS A 94 -3.58 28.90 -19.05
C LYS A 94 -2.52 29.44 -19.99
#